data_AF-A0AAP6DCB7-F1
#
_entry.id   AF-A0AAP6DCB7-F1
#
_cell.length_a   1.000
_cell.length_b   1.000
_cell.length_c   1.000
_cell.angle_alpha   90.00
_cell.angle_beta   90.00
_cell.angle_gamma   90.00
#
_symmetry.space_group_name_H-M   'P 1'
#
loop_
_entity.id
_entity.type
_entity.pdbx_description
1 polymer ?
#
loop_
_entity_poly.entity_id
_entity_poly.type
_entity_poly.pdbx_seq_one_letter_code
_entity_poly.pdbx_strand_id
1 'polypeptide(L)'
;DSVVAELDDRRNWKVEQVKVVHHALLDALMQSYRNLIQFARRNDITSAISPQDISILARKLYAAFEVLPGKVTLLNPQISPDLHEPDLSFIEVKEGGVNKSGWYLYKQPLIAHRILGQPCLEHHEYLSKLVSWAFFNGLITESTRLHAVVREAQLDIDKFYQMVSDLRNTFALRKR
;
A
#
# COMPACT_ATOMS: atom_id res chain seq x y z
N ASP A 1 -8.54 -26.25 -5.78
CA ASP A 1 -7.18 -26.55 -6.26
C ASP A 1 -6.43 -25.32 -6.75
N SER A 2 -7.00 -24.49 -7.65
CA SER A 2 -6.31 -23.27 -8.14
C SER A 2 -6.02 -22.21 -7.05
N VAL A 3 -6.96 -21.96 -6.15
CA VAL A 3 -6.79 -20.96 -5.06
C VAL A 3 -5.69 -21.36 -4.08
N VAL A 4 -5.59 -22.65 -3.75
CA VAL A 4 -4.55 -23.15 -2.84
C VAL A 4 -3.18 -22.99 -3.49
N ALA A 5 -3.05 -23.34 -4.77
CA ALA A 5 -1.81 -23.15 -5.52
C ALA A 5 -1.40 -21.66 -5.59
N GLU A 6 -2.36 -20.73 -5.76
CA GLU A 6 -2.09 -19.30 -5.73
C GLU A 6 -1.58 -18.83 -4.36
N LEU A 7 -2.19 -19.31 -3.28
CA LEU A 7 -1.79 -18.99 -1.91
C LEU A 7 -0.41 -19.57 -1.55
N ASP A 8 -0.09 -20.76 -2.04
CA ASP A 8 1.23 -21.38 -1.88
C ASP A 8 2.32 -20.57 -2.59
N ASP A 9 1.97 -19.87 -3.67
CA ASP A 9 2.87 -18.97 -4.43
C ASP A 9 3.06 -17.59 -3.78
N ARG A 10 2.55 -17.38 -2.56
CA ARG A 10 2.69 -16.14 -1.76
C ARG A 10 4.06 -15.49 -1.81
N ARG A 11 5.13 -16.29 -1.87
CA ARG A 11 6.52 -15.80 -1.86
C ARG A 11 6.86 -14.97 -3.10
N ASN A 12 6.15 -15.18 -4.20
CA ASN A 12 6.36 -14.50 -5.47
C ASN A 12 5.36 -13.36 -5.71
N TRP A 13 4.43 -13.13 -4.78
CA TRP A 13 3.44 -12.07 -4.91
C TRP A 13 4.07 -10.69 -4.86
N LYS A 14 3.72 -9.86 -5.84
CA LYS A 14 4.07 -8.44 -5.91
C LYS A 14 2.90 -7.56 -5.52
N VAL A 15 3.12 -6.25 -5.59
CA VAL A 15 2.23 -5.26 -4.98
C VAL A 15 0.79 -5.38 -5.50
N GLU A 16 0.56 -5.74 -6.76
CA GLU A 16 -0.78 -5.89 -7.30
C GLU A 16 -1.53 -7.07 -6.67
N GLN A 17 -0.89 -8.24 -6.54
CA GLN A 17 -1.49 -9.38 -5.85
C GLN A 17 -1.74 -9.04 -4.38
N VAL A 18 -0.78 -8.40 -3.71
CA VAL A 18 -0.94 -7.99 -2.32
C VAL A 18 -2.08 -6.99 -2.15
N LYS A 19 -2.33 -6.11 -3.13
CA LYS A 19 -3.50 -5.22 -3.11
C LYS A 19 -4.80 -6.01 -3.09
N VAL A 20 -4.95 -6.99 -3.96
CA VAL A 20 -6.16 -7.82 -4.02
C VAL A 20 -6.36 -8.55 -2.69
N VAL A 21 -5.31 -9.20 -2.19
CA VAL A 21 -5.38 -9.99 -0.95
C VAL A 21 -5.58 -9.11 0.29
N HIS A 22 -5.01 -7.90 0.32
CA HIS A 22 -5.22 -6.95 1.41
C HIS A 22 -6.71 -6.59 1.58
N HIS A 23 -7.43 -6.36 0.48
CA HIS A 23 -8.86 -6.10 0.52
C HIS A 23 -9.65 -7.34 0.96
N ALA A 24 -9.32 -8.52 0.43
CA ALA A 24 -9.97 -9.76 0.84
C ALA A 24 -9.76 -10.07 2.34
N LEU A 25 -8.56 -9.79 2.86
CA LEU A 25 -8.23 -9.96 4.28
C LEU A 25 -9.04 -8.99 5.15
N LEU A 26 -9.16 -7.72 4.73
CA LEU A 26 -10.00 -6.74 5.42
C LEU A 26 -11.45 -7.25 5.54
N ASP A 27 -12.03 -7.69 4.43
CA ASP A 27 -13.41 -8.16 4.37
C ASP A 27 -13.61 -9.38 5.26
N ALA A 28 -12.67 -10.33 5.24
CA ALA A 28 -12.69 -11.50 6.09
C ALA A 28 -12.59 -11.15 7.60
N LEU A 29 -11.73 -10.20 7.96
CA LEU A 29 -11.59 -9.74 9.35
C LEU A 29 -12.86 -9.01 9.82
N MET A 30 -13.44 -8.15 8.98
CA MET A 30 -14.69 -7.45 9.28
C MET A 30 -15.86 -8.42 9.40
N GLN A 31 -15.91 -9.45 8.56
CA GLN A 31 -16.92 -10.50 8.67
C GLN A 31 -16.74 -11.33 9.94
N SER A 32 -15.50 -11.68 10.29
CA SER A 32 -15.18 -12.41 11.52
C SER A 32 -15.59 -11.62 12.77
N TYR A 33 -15.33 -10.30 12.79
CA TYR A 33 -15.79 -9.39 13.84
C TYR A 33 -17.33 -9.39 13.97
N ARG A 34 -18.06 -9.29 12.85
CA ARG A 34 -19.53 -9.35 12.85
C ARG A 34 -20.05 -10.69 13.37
N ASN A 35 -19.45 -11.80 12.92
CA ASN A 35 -19.82 -13.14 13.34
C ASN A 35 -19.61 -13.34 14.85
N LEU A 36 -18.48 -12.84 15.38
CA LEU A 36 -18.18 -12.88 16.81
C LEU A 36 -19.25 -12.16 17.64
N ILE A 37 -19.65 -10.95 17.22
CA ILE A 37 -20.71 -10.19 17.89
C ILE A 37 -22.05 -10.94 17.86
N GLN A 38 -22.42 -11.49 16.69
CA GLN A 38 -23.67 -12.22 16.55
C GLN A 38 -23.70 -13.49 17.40
N PHE A 39 -22.58 -14.22 17.43
CA PHE A 39 -22.43 -15.42 18.25
C PHE A 39 -22.57 -15.12 19.75
N ALA A 40 -21.89 -14.07 20.24
CA ALA A 40 -21.96 -13.67 21.64
C ALA A 40 -23.40 -13.30 22.05
N ARG A 41 -24.12 -12.56 21.20
CA ARG A 41 -25.52 -12.19 21.42
C ARG A 41 -26.48 -13.37 21.40
N ARG A 42 -26.30 -14.32 20.47
CA ARG A 42 -27.19 -15.50 20.34
C ARG A 42 -27.07 -16.48 21.50
N ASN A 43 -25.90 -16.57 22.11
CA ASN A 43 -25.62 -17.52 23.19
C ASN A 43 -25.61 -16.87 24.59
N ASP A 44 -26.02 -15.59 24.69
CA ASP A 44 -26.06 -14.82 25.93
C ASP A 44 -24.73 -14.77 26.71
N ILE A 45 -23.60 -14.90 25.99
CA ILE A 45 -22.23 -14.86 26.55
C ILE A 45 -21.67 -13.42 26.52
N THR A 46 -22.54 -12.43 26.36
CA THR A 46 -22.18 -11.00 26.39
C THR A 46 -21.53 -10.57 27.71
N SER A 47 -21.70 -11.33 28.79
CA SER A 47 -21.00 -11.13 30.06
C SER A 47 -19.50 -11.49 29.99
N ALA A 48 -19.09 -12.39 29.09
CA ALA A 48 -17.68 -12.81 28.96
C ALA A 48 -16.88 -11.94 27.97
N ILE A 49 -17.54 -11.18 27.10
CA ILE A 49 -16.91 -10.23 26.19
C ILE A 49 -17.40 -8.83 26.55
N SER A 50 -16.56 -8.04 27.19
CA SER A 50 -16.92 -6.67 27.57
C SER A 50 -17.30 -5.86 26.32
N PRO A 51 -18.38 -5.05 26.35
CA PRO A 51 -18.70 -4.09 25.29
C PRO A 51 -17.52 -3.17 24.95
N GLN A 52 -16.66 -2.89 25.92
CA GLN A 52 -15.44 -2.12 25.74
C GLN A 52 -14.42 -2.84 24.85
N ASP A 53 -14.24 -4.15 25.02
CA ASP A 53 -13.27 -4.94 24.24
C ASP A 53 -13.71 -5.03 22.77
N ILE A 54 -15.01 -5.20 22.53
CA ILE A 54 -15.60 -5.15 21.18
C ILE A 54 -15.33 -3.79 20.53
N SER A 55 -15.54 -2.69 21.27
CA SER A 55 -15.27 -1.34 20.78
C SER A 55 -13.79 -1.08 20.49
N ILE A 56 -12.88 -1.59 21.34
CA ILE A 56 -11.43 -1.50 21.12
C ILE A 56 -11.05 -2.29 19.87
N LEU A 57 -11.55 -3.51 19.71
CA LEU A 57 -11.27 -4.36 18.55
C LEU A 57 -11.75 -3.68 17.26
N ALA A 58 -12.98 -3.15 17.25
CA ALA A 58 -13.51 -2.41 16.11
C ALA A 58 -12.61 -1.24 15.74
N ARG A 59 -12.24 -0.40 16.71
CA ARG A 59 -11.37 0.75 16.46
C ARG A 59 -9.99 0.34 15.95
N LYS A 60 -9.42 -0.75 16.46
CA LYS A 60 -8.14 -1.29 15.95
C LYS A 60 -8.25 -1.73 14.49
N LEU A 61 -9.33 -2.42 14.13
CA LEU A 61 -9.64 -2.82 12.75
C LEU A 61 -9.79 -1.59 11.85
N TYR A 62 -10.67 -0.66 12.20
CA TYR A 62 -10.88 0.55 11.41
C TYR A 62 -9.60 1.39 11.29
N ALA A 63 -8.89 1.65 12.39
CA ALA A 63 -7.67 2.46 12.36
C ALA A 63 -6.52 1.79 11.58
N ALA A 64 -6.44 0.46 11.56
CA ALA A 64 -5.41 -0.24 10.79
C ALA A 64 -5.64 -0.11 9.27
N PHE A 65 -6.91 -0.07 8.82
CA PHE A 65 -7.25 -0.22 7.41
C PHE A 65 -7.95 0.98 6.77
N GLU A 66 -8.37 1.97 7.56
CA GLU A 66 -8.96 3.20 7.02
C GLU A 66 -7.96 3.94 6.13
N VAL A 67 -8.46 4.45 5.01
CA VAL A 67 -7.74 5.32 4.10
C VAL A 67 -8.18 6.75 4.38
N LEU A 68 -7.26 7.59 4.83
CA LEU A 68 -7.50 8.99 5.12
C LEU A 68 -6.60 9.90 4.26
N PRO A 69 -7.03 11.14 3.95
CA PRO A 69 -6.15 12.15 3.40
C PRO A 69 -4.90 12.30 4.28
N GLY A 70 -3.71 12.32 3.68
CA GLY A 70 -2.44 12.40 4.41
C GLY A 70 -1.96 11.12 5.11
N LYS A 71 -2.81 10.12 5.39
CA LYS A 71 -2.37 8.84 5.96
C LYS A 71 -1.69 7.99 4.89
N VAL A 72 -0.52 7.43 5.22
CA VAL A 72 0.14 6.41 4.41
C VAL A 72 -0.41 5.04 4.80
N THR A 73 -1.13 4.41 3.88
CA THR A 73 -1.71 3.08 4.10
C THR A 73 -0.63 2.01 3.96
N LEU A 74 -0.52 1.14 4.97
CA LEU A 74 0.34 -0.04 4.94
C LEU A 74 -0.42 -1.20 4.31
N LEU A 75 -0.05 -1.54 3.09
CA LEU A 75 -0.63 -2.58 2.26
C LEU A 75 -0.13 -3.99 2.62
N ASN A 76 1.12 -4.11 3.09
CA ASN A 76 1.74 -5.40 3.33
C ASN A 76 1.95 -5.69 4.83
N PRO A 77 0.90 -5.97 5.60
CA PRO A 77 1.01 -6.42 6.99
C PRO A 77 1.46 -7.88 7.06
N GLN A 78 2.57 -8.21 6.39
CA GLN A 78 3.13 -9.56 6.24
C GLN A 78 2.36 -10.47 5.26
N ILE A 79 1.75 -9.95 4.20
CA ILE A 79 1.06 -10.72 3.14
C ILE A 79 2.05 -11.32 2.14
N SER A 80 3.09 -10.60 1.74
CA SER A 80 4.20 -11.10 0.91
C SER A 80 5.53 -10.83 1.62
N PRO A 81 6.51 -11.74 1.54
CA PRO A 81 7.83 -11.49 2.11
C PRO A 81 8.62 -10.41 1.37
N ASP A 82 8.35 -10.19 0.07
CA ASP A 82 9.12 -9.26 -0.75
C ASP A 82 8.28 -8.52 -1.78
N LEU A 83 8.10 -7.22 -1.55
CA LEU A 83 7.47 -6.29 -2.49
C LEU A 83 8.45 -5.43 -3.28
N HIS A 84 9.76 -5.71 -3.19
CA HIS A 84 10.78 -5.00 -3.94
C HIS A 84 10.46 -4.99 -5.44
N GLU A 85 10.57 -3.81 -6.05
CA GLU A 85 10.54 -3.64 -7.50
C GLU A 85 11.90 -3.10 -7.97
N PRO A 86 12.47 -3.66 -9.06
CA PRO A 86 13.78 -3.24 -9.55
C PRO A 86 13.78 -1.85 -10.17
N ASP A 87 12.64 -1.44 -10.76
CA ASP A 87 12.44 -0.12 -11.35
C ASP A 87 11.10 0.45 -10.88
N LEU A 88 11.12 1.68 -10.39
CA LEU A 88 9.93 2.45 -10.06
C LEU A 88 9.97 3.80 -10.76
N SER A 89 8.92 4.11 -11.52
CA SER A 89 8.75 5.39 -12.21
C SER A 89 7.65 6.22 -11.57
N PHE A 90 8.01 7.43 -11.17
CA PHE A 90 7.12 8.46 -10.63
C PHE A 90 6.83 9.48 -11.73
N ILE A 91 5.59 9.53 -12.21
CA ILE A 91 5.21 10.36 -13.36
C ILE A 91 4.19 11.40 -12.92
N GLU A 92 4.51 12.67 -13.12
CA GLU A 92 3.61 13.78 -12.90
C GLU A 92 2.65 13.97 -14.07
N VAL A 93 1.35 14.01 -13.76
CA VAL A 93 0.26 14.32 -14.68
C VAL A 93 -0.36 15.65 -14.28
N LYS A 94 -0.45 16.57 -15.24
CA LYS A 94 -1.04 17.89 -15.03
C LYS A 94 -2.56 17.87 -15.12
N GLU A 95 -3.17 18.92 -14.57
CA GLU A 95 -4.58 19.21 -14.80
C GLU A 95 -4.87 19.46 -16.29
N GLY A 96 -6.12 19.19 -16.69
CA GLY A 96 -6.57 19.35 -18.08
C GLY A 96 -6.22 18.18 -19.01
N GLY A 97 -5.59 17.12 -18.51
CA GLY A 97 -5.41 15.86 -19.23
C GLY A 97 -6.60 14.90 -19.10
N VAL A 98 -6.51 13.76 -19.79
CA VAL A 98 -7.50 12.66 -19.69
C VAL A 98 -7.44 11.99 -18.30
N ASN A 99 -6.24 11.92 -17.72
CA ASN A 99 -6.01 11.34 -16.41
C ASN A 99 -6.10 12.42 -15.32
N LYS A 100 -6.52 12.01 -14.12
CA LYS A 100 -6.54 12.88 -12.93
C LYS A 100 -5.15 13.47 -12.68
N SER A 101 -5.08 14.74 -12.29
CA SER A 101 -3.82 15.39 -11.94
C SER A 101 -3.14 14.73 -10.72
N GLY A 102 -1.82 14.90 -10.62
CA GLY A 102 -1.00 14.39 -9.54
C GLY A 102 0.05 13.38 -10.02
N TRP A 103 0.51 12.55 -9.10
CA TRP A 103 1.63 11.64 -9.29
C TRP A 103 1.17 10.20 -9.41
N TYR A 104 1.75 9.49 -10.36
CA TYR A 104 1.47 8.08 -10.66
C TYR A 104 2.74 7.26 -10.49
N LEU A 105 2.61 6.11 -9.84
CA LEU A 105 3.69 5.14 -9.66
C LEU A 105 3.54 3.97 -10.63
N TYR A 106 4.61 3.59 -11.32
CA TYR A 106 4.68 2.41 -12.18
C TYR A 106 5.88 1.55 -11.81
N LYS A 107 5.75 0.23 -11.89
CA LYS A 107 6.86 -0.73 -11.68
C LYS A 107 7.65 -1.05 -12.96
N GLN A 108 7.87 -0.03 -13.77
CA GLN A 108 8.56 -0.14 -15.05
C GLN A 108 9.58 0.98 -15.18
N PRO A 109 10.70 0.76 -15.90
CA PRO A 109 11.57 1.85 -16.29
C PRO A 109 10.83 2.81 -17.24
N LEU A 110 11.39 4.02 -17.45
CA LEU A 110 10.86 5.05 -18.38
C LEU A 110 11.03 4.66 -19.86
N ILE A 111 10.41 3.55 -20.24
CA ILE A 111 10.38 3.00 -21.59
C ILE A 111 8.93 3.01 -22.05
N ALA A 112 8.61 3.85 -23.05
CA ALA A 112 7.23 4.13 -23.45
C ALA A 112 6.37 2.87 -23.67
N HIS A 113 6.87 1.90 -24.43
CA HIS A 113 6.12 0.66 -24.72
C HIS A 113 5.92 -0.26 -23.50
N ARG A 114 6.69 -0.07 -22.42
CA ARG A 114 6.50 -0.81 -21.16
C ARG A 114 5.52 -0.14 -20.21
N ILE A 115 5.34 1.17 -20.30
CA ILE A 115 4.44 1.93 -19.44
C ILE A 115 3.06 2.05 -20.07
N LEU A 116 3.00 2.28 -21.39
CA LEU A 116 1.74 2.46 -22.10
C LEU A 116 0.84 1.23 -21.93
N GLY A 117 -0.40 1.48 -21.49
CA GLY A 117 -1.40 0.44 -21.27
C GLY A 117 -1.25 -0.34 -19.95
N GLN A 118 -0.20 -0.10 -19.17
CA GLN A 118 -0.07 -0.68 -17.84
C GLN A 118 -0.90 0.12 -16.83
N PRO A 119 -1.58 -0.54 -15.86
CA PRO A 119 -2.19 0.15 -14.75
C PRO A 119 -1.09 0.77 -13.87
N CYS A 120 -1.35 1.97 -13.33
CA CYS A 120 -0.50 2.50 -12.29
C CYS A 120 -0.63 1.66 -11.01
N LEU A 121 0.46 1.53 -10.28
CA LEU A 121 0.45 0.91 -8.96
C LEU A 121 -0.35 1.76 -7.99
N GLU A 122 -0.10 3.06 -7.92
CA GLU A 122 -0.76 3.97 -6.97
C GLU A 122 -0.78 5.40 -7.53
N HIS A 123 -1.80 6.17 -7.15
CA HIS A 123 -1.97 7.57 -7.52
C HIS A 123 -2.18 8.45 -6.29
N HIS A 124 -1.42 9.53 -6.18
CA HIS A 124 -1.61 10.56 -5.14
C HIS A 124 -1.37 11.96 -5.68
N GLU A 125 -2.04 12.95 -5.10
CA GLU A 125 -1.85 14.36 -5.44
C GLU A 125 -0.42 14.86 -5.18
N TYR A 126 0.18 14.41 -4.07
CA TYR A 126 1.53 14.82 -3.66
C TYR A 126 2.54 13.69 -3.84
N LEU A 127 3.69 14.01 -4.43
CA LEU A 127 4.81 13.09 -4.58
C LEU A 127 5.28 12.52 -3.24
N SER A 128 5.33 13.36 -2.20
CA SER A 128 5.81 12.96 -0.88
C SER A 128 4.98 11.82 -0.28
N LYS A 129 3.66 11.85 -0.47
CA LYS A 129 2.77 10.77 -0.03
C LYS A 129 3.05 9.49 -0.82
N LEU A 130 3.23 9.59 -2.14
CA LEU A 130 3.46 8.45 -3.03
C LEU A 130 4.81 7.78 -2.75
N VAL A 131 5.86 8.57 -2.54
CA VAL A 131 7.19 8.09 -2.14
C VAL A 131 7.13 7.41 -0.79
N SER A 132 6.47 8.04 0.20
CA SER A 132 6.31 7.45 1.53
C SER A 132 5.54 6.13 1.46
N TRP A 133 4.47 6.08 0.66
CA TRP A 133 3.71 4.84 0.45
C TRP A 133 4.55 3.72 -0.16
N ALA A 134 5.32 4.01 -1.21
CA ALA A 134 6.19 3.02 -1.84
C ALA A 134 7.31 2.54 -0.88
N PHE A 135 7.88 3.46 -0.09
CA PHE A 135 8.92 3.15 0.90
C PHE A 135 8.39 2.29 2.05
N PHE A 136 7.31 2.70 2.72
CA PHE A 136 6.77 1.97 3.87
C PHE A 136 6.15 0.62 3.50
N ASN A 137 5.79 0.41 2.23
CA ASN A 137 5.35 -0.88 1.71
C ASN A 137 6.48 -1.76 1.18
N GLY A 138 7.74 -1.29 1.22
CA GLY A 138 8.91 -2.10 0.85
C GLY A 138 9.14 -2.23 -0.66
N LEU A 139 8.52 -1.38 -1.48
CA LEU A 139 8.79 -1.35 -2.92
C LEU A 139 10.15 -0.72 -3.21
N ILE A 140 10.52 0.29 -2.43
CA ILE A 140 11.81 0.99 -2.51
C ILE A 140 12.83 0.32 -1.59
N THR A 141 13.91 -0.17 -2.18
CA THR A 141 15.07 -0.71 -1.48
C THR A 141 16.36 -0.08 -2.00
N GLU A 142 17.51 -0.46 -1.46
CA GLU A 142 18.83 -0.02 -1.94
C GLU A 142 19.12 -0.42 -3.39
N SER A 143 18.51 -1.50 -3.89
CA SER A 143 18.66 -1.97 -5.28
C SER A 143 17.63 -1.40 -6.25
N THR A 144 16.63 -0.65 -5.76
CA THR A 144 15.57 -0.10 -6.59
C THR A 144 16.08 1.10 -7.38
N ARG A 145 15.94 1.05 -8.70
CA ARG A 145 16.18 2.21 -9.57
C ARG A 145 14.94 3.08 -9.59
N LEU A 146 15.11 4.33 -9.20
CA LEU A 146 14.02 5.30 -9.19
C LEU A 146 14.12 6.18 -10.42
N HIS A 147 12.98 6.40 -11.07
CA HIS A 147 12.85 7.28 -12.21
C HIS A 147 11.78 8.31 -11.91
N ALA A 148 11.97 9.55 -12.34
CA ALA A 148 11.00 10.62 -12.16
C ALA A 148 10.80 11.39 -13.47
N VAL A 149 9.55 11.65 -13.83
CA VAL A 149 9.17 12.57 -14.92
C VAL A 149 8.42 13.72 -14.29
N VAL A 150 9.12 14.83 -14.11
CA VAL A 150 8.57 16.08 -13.57
C VAL A 150 8.24 17.00 -14.75
N ARG A 151 7.02 17.52 -14.80
CA ARG A 151 6.58 18.47 -15.83
C ARG A 151 6.54 19.91 -15.34
N GLU A 152 6.79 20.16 -14.06
CA GLU A 152 7.08 21.48 -13.50
C GLU A 152 8.50 21.58 -12.92
N ALA A 153 9.20 22.68 -13.23
CA ALA A 153 10.58 22.93 -12.77
C ALA A 153 10.73 23.14 -11.25
N GLN A 154 9.65 23.01 -10.46
CA GLN A 154 9.72 23.18 -9.00
C GLN A 154 10.33 21.98 -8.28
N LEU A 155 10.24 20.79 -8.87
CA LEU A 155 10.75 19.56 -8.25
C LEU A 155 12.08 19.16 -8.89
N ASP A 156 13.15 19.44 -8.15
CA ASP A 156 14.49 18.99 -8.46
C ASP A 156 14.60 17.48 -8.18
N ILE A 157 15.18 16.74 -9.12
CA ILE A 157 15.39 15.30 -8.97
C ILE A 157 16.28 14.99 -7.76
N ASP A 158 17.19 15.91 -7.41
CA ASP A 158 18.04 15.80 -6.23
C ASP A 158 17.21 15.86 -4.94
N LYS A 159 16.17 16.69 -4.88
CA LYS A 159 15.24 16.75 -3.74
C LYS A 159 14.45 15.45 -3.60
N PHE A 160 14.07 14.82 -4.71
CA PHE A 160 13.40 13.52 -4.69
C PHE A 160 14.31 12.44 -4.10
N TYR A 161 15.56 12.35 -4.54
CA TYR A 161 16.52 11.40 -3.96
C TYR A 161 16.85 11.71 -2.50
N GLN A 162 16.98 12.99 -2.16
CA GLN A 162 17.17 13.41 -0.77
C GLN A 162 16.00 12.97 0.10
N MET A 163 14.76 13.13 -0.37
CA MET A 163 13.57 12.67 0.37
C MET A 163 13.60 11.16 0.65
N VAL A 164 13.97 10.34 -0.33
CA VAL A 164 14.09 8.88 -0.15
C VAL A 164 15.21 8.56 0.86
N SER A 165 16.33 9.26 0.77
CA SER A 165 17.44 9.13 1.71
C SER A 165 17.01 9.50 3.14
N ASP A 166 16.30 10.61 3.31
CA ASP A 166 15.80 11.09 4.60
C ASP A 166 14.81 10.10 5.22
N LEU A 167 13.90 9.53 4.42
CA LEU A 167 13.00 8.46 4.89
C LEU A 167 13.79 7.26 5.39
N ARG A 168 14.82 6.83 4.64
CA ARG A 168 15.69 5.71 5.02
C ARG A 168 16.48 5.97 6.30
N ASN A 169 16.97 7.18 6.48
CA ASN A 169 17.79 7.55 7.64
C ASN A 169 16.92 7.79 8.89
N THR A 170 15.70 8.29 8.71
CA THR A 170 14.77 8.62 9.81
C THR A 170 14.03 7.39 10.30
N PHE A 171 13.54 6.55 9.37
CA PHE A 171 12.77 5.37 9.69
C PHE A 171 13.64 4.14 9.51
N ALA A 172 13.98 3.49 10.62
CA ALA A 172 14.50 2.14 10.58
C ALA A 172 13.38 1.22 10.06
N LEU A 173 13.32 1.02 8.73
CA LEU A 173 12.60 -0.11 8.17
C LEU A 173 13.24 -1.34 8.82
N ARG A 174 12.55 -1.93 9.79
CA ARG A 174 13.04 -3.13 10.46
C ARG A 174 13.25 -4.17 9.36
N LYS A 175 14.50 -4.39 8.95
CA LYS A 175 14.93 -5.59 8.24
C LYS A 175 14.47 -6.75 9.12
N ARG A 176 13.43 -7.47 8.70
CA ARG A 176 12.93 -8.68 9.33
C ARG A 176 12.79 -9.73 8.26
#